data_AF-A0A074JYN3-F1
#
_entry.id   AF-A0A074JYN3-F1
#
_cell.length_a   1.000
_cell.length_b   1.000
_cell.length_c   1.000
_cell.angle_alpha   90.00
_cell.angle_beta   90.00
_cell.angle_gamma   90.00
#
_symmetry.space_group_name_H-M   'P 1'
#
loop_
_entity.id
_entity.type
_entity.pdbx_description
1 polymer ?
#
loop_
_entity_poly.entity_id
_entity_poly.type
_entity_poly.pdbx_seq_one_letter_code
_entity_poly.pdbx_strand_id
1 'polypeptide(L)'
;MTVGFIMMCHTALDRAAQVARFWAEGGAPVVIHVDARVTAHDYKSFKKALADLDNVSFSRRYKCEWGTWSLVAASQAAAEQMLERHAEVRHVYLASGSCLPLRPLKELTDYLDARPFTDFIESVTTTEVGWTVGGIDIERFTLRFPFSWKKQRRLFDRYVEFQRRVGFKRRIPSGLVPHLGSQWWCLTRQTLSAILQDPDRPLYDRYFKRVWIPDESYFQTLARLYATSIESRSLTLTKFDFQGKPHIFYDDHLQLLRRSDCFIARKIWPRADRLYQTFLSKNAESSAMAEPNPAKIDRLFSKSIERRTRGRPGLYMQSRYPKKDHENGKTSAPYSVFHGFSDLFENFDGWLAKYVGARVHGHLYAPERAEFAGGERMFNGCLTDDPVLRDYNPRAFLTNLIWNSRGERQCFMFSPRDNQANNWFTATDPNAQISVITGAWALPLSRMNENFATIRREAARLQKRELEHLEILRSMYVKARVRIWTVADFIENPMEPLQTIIDEISPRATRRLTEAPQMVELTGFRQFLQNLKNQGMQPLVMGDFPLDAGEERNANRRGRPYLVK
;
A
#
# COMPACT_ATOMS: atom_id res chain seq x y z
N MET A 1 11.80 -9.58 45.21
CA MET A 1 10.43 -9.35 44.69
C MET A 1 10.42 -9.79 43.23
N THR A 2 9.32 -10.35 42.74
CA THR A 2 9.26 -10.94 41.40
C THR A 2 8.20 -10.27 40.53
N VAL A 3 8.20 -10.58 39.23
CA VAL A 3 7.12 -10.26 38.29
C VAL A 3 6.15 -11.43 38.22
N GLY A 4 4.84 -11.16 38.29
CA GLY A 4 3.78 -12.15 38.10
C GLY A 4 3.11 -11.97 36.73
N PHE A 5 2.73 -13.06 36.08
CA PHE A 5 2.05 -13.02 34.77
C PHE A 5 0.58 -13.40 34.88
N ILE A 6 -0.29 -12.58 34.28
CA ILE A 6 -1.66 -12.97 33.95
C ILE A 6 -1.69 -13.37 32.48
N MET A 7 -2.10 -14.59 32.18
CA MET A 7 -2.17 -15.08 30.79
C MET A 7 -3.63 -15.34 30.35
N MET A 8 -4.09 -14.57 29.37
CA MET A 8 -5.44 -14.67 28.79
C MET A 8 -5.47 -15.62 27.59
N CYS A 9 -6.13 -16.78 27.72
CA CYS A 9 -6.09 -17.88 26.76
C CYS A 9 -7.49 -18.24 26.19
N HIS A 10 -7.55 -18.58 24.90
CA HIS A 10 -8.77 -19.08 24.27
C HIS A 10 -8.52 -20.07 23.11
N THR A 11 -7.29 -20.16 22.60
CA THR A 11 -6.86 -21.05 21.49
C THR A 11 -5.37 -21.37 21.65
N ALA A 12 -4.86 -22.34 20.87
CA ALA A 12 -3.44 -22.75 20.84
C ALA A 12 -2.85 -22.98 22.25
N LEU A 13 -3.57 -23.78 23.05
CA LEU A 13 -3.27 -23.96 24.47
C LEU A 13 -1.95 -24.70 24.71
N ASP A 14 -1.50 -25.50 23.74
CA ASP A 14 -0.18 -26.13 23.71
C ASP A 14 0.95 -25.08 23.73
N ARG A 15 0.82 -24.02 22.91
CA ARG A 15 1.77 -22.90 22.92
C ARG A 15 1.67 -22.04 24.16
N ALA A 16 0.44 -21.80 24.63
CA ALA A 16 0.23 -21.11 25.90
C ALA A 16 0.90 -21.87 27.06
N ALA A 17 0.85 -23.21 27.06
CA ALA A 17 1.53 -24.05 28.05
C ALA A 17 3.05 -23.91 27.98
N GLN A 18 3.63 -23.92 26.77
CA GLN A 18 5.08 -23.72 26.60
C GLN A 18 5.54 -22.38 27.19
N VAL A 19 4.81 -21.31 26.91
CA VAL A 19 5.14 -19.96 27.42
C VAL A 19 4.91 -19.86 28.93
N ALA A 20 3.80 -20.39 29.45
CA ALA A 20 3.51 -20.38 30.87
C ALA A 20 4.58 -21.15 31.66
N ARG A 21 4.98 -22.33 31.17
CA ARG A 21 6.07 -23.13 31.73
C ARG A 21 7.39 -22.37 31.72
N PHE A 22 7.73 -21.69 30.62
CA PHE A 22 8.95 -20.89 30.53
C PHE A 22 9.03 -19.82 31.63
N TRP A 23 7.93 -19.10 31.90
CA TRP A 23 7.88 -18.12 33.00
C TRP A 23 7.91 -18.78 34.37
N ALA A 24 7.14 -19.86 34.54
CA ALA A 24 7.02 -20.59 35.80
C ALA A 24 8.36 -21.21 36.24
N GLU A 25 9.07 -21.89 35.33
CA GLU A 25 10.41 -22.46 35.56
C GLU A 25 11.46 -21.36 35.78
N GLY A 26 11.23 -20.15 35.25
CA GLY A 26 12.04 -18.97 35.54
C GLY A 26 11.78 -18.34 36.92
N GLY A 27 10.80 -18.85 37.68
CA GLY A 27 10.45 -18.38 39.02
C GLY A 27 9.37 -17.30 39.08
N ALA A 28 8.72 -16.97 37.96
CA ALA A 28 7.59 -16.04 37.95
C ALA A 28 6.25 -16.78 38.13
N PRO A 29 5.39 -16.39 39.09
CA PRO A 29 4.07 -16.98 39.20
C PRO A 29 3.19 -16.63 37.99
N VAL A 30 2.35 -17.56 37.58
CA VAL A 30 1.47 -17.41 36.41
C VAL A 30 0.02 -17.73 36.77
N VAL A 31 -0.86 -16.75 36.61
CA VAL A 31 -2.32 -16.94 36.72
C VAL A 31 -2.93 -16.96 35.33
N ILE A 32 -3.54 -18.08 34.95
CA ILE A 32 -4.06 -18.32 33.61
C ILE A 32 -5.59 -18.21 33.62
N HIS A 33 -6.12 -17.29 32.82
CA HIS A 33 -7.53 -17.29 32.46
C HIS A 33 -7.74 -18.10 31.17
N VAL A 34 -8.71 -19.00 31.18
CA VAL A 34 -9.13 -19.74 29.98
C VAL A 34 -10.59 -19.42 29.68
N ASP A 35 -10.86 -18.93 28.47
CA ASP A 35 -12.22 -18.61 28.01
C ASP A 35 -13.17 -19.79 28.29
N ALA A 36 -14.35 -19.48 28.86
CA ALA A 36 -15.37 -20.47 29.17
C ALA A 36 -15.96 -21.17 27.94
N ARG A 37 -15.67 -20.68 26.72
CA ARG A 37 -16.02 -21.32 25.44
C ARG A 37 -15.05 -22.44 25.03
N VAL A 38 -13.85 -22.50 25.61
CA VAL A 38 -12.92 -23.62 25.40
C VAL A 38 -13.56 -24.91 25.92
N THR A 39 -13.43 -25.99 25.15
CA THR A 39 -14.02 -27.28 25.49
C THR A 39 -13.49 -27.81 26.83
N ALA A 40 -14.30 -28.60 27.53
CA ALA A 40 -13.87 -29.20 28.79
C ALA A 40 -12.65 -30.12 28.61
N HIS A 41 -12.56 -30.80 27.47
CA HIS A 41 -11.43 -31.64 27.11
C HIS A 41 -10.14 -30.82 26.98
N ASP A 42 -10.12 -29.80 26.13
CA ASP A 42 -8.93 -28.96 25.91
C ASP A 42 -8.49 -28.25 27.19
N TYR A 43 -9.45 -27.78 27.99
CA TYR A 43 -9.16 -27.16 29.28
C TYR A 43 -8.52 -28.14 30.26
N LYS A 44 -9.02 -29.38 30.36
CA LYS A 44 -8.45 -30.42 31.23
C LYS A 44 -7.04 -30.81 30.77
N SER A 45 -6.83 -30.94 29.47
CA SER A 45 -5.51 -31.22 28.87
C SER A 45 -4.53 -30.09 29.16
N PHE A 46 -4.95 -28.84 29.02
CA PHE A 46 -4.10 -27.68 29.34
C PHE A 46 -3.74 -27.61 30.82
N LYS A 47 -4.70 -27.84 31.73
CA LYS A 47 -4.41 -27.96 33.17
C LYS A 47 -3.42 -29.07 33.46
N LYS A 48 -3.61 -30.25 32.87
CA LYS A 48 -2.72 -31.41 33.07
C LYS A 48 -1.29 -31.10 32.62
N ALA A 49 -1.10 -30.36 31.53
CA ALA A 49 0.22 -30.02 30.98
C ALA A 49 1.06 -29.09 31.89
N LEU A 50 0.44 -28.44 32.88
CA LEU A 50 1.08 -27.53 33.83
C LEU A 50 0.87 -27.95 35.29
N ALA A 51 0.37 -29.17 35.53
CA ALA A 51 0.00 -29.63 36.87
C ALA A 51 1.20 -29.90 37.78
N ASP A 52 2.39 -30.03 37.20
CA ASP A 52 3.68 -30.18 37.88
C ASP A 52 4.29 -28.84 38.37
N LEU A 53 3.66 -27.71 38.09
CA LEU A 53 4.16 -26.37 38.40
C LEU A 53 3.33 -25.71 39.51
N ASP A 54 3.87 -25.65 40.73
CA ASP A 54 3.15 -25.14 41.91
C ASP A 54 2.85 -23.63 41.85
N ASN A 55 3.63 -22.88 41.07
CA ASN A 55 3.46 -21.45 40.86
C ASN A 55 2.57 -21.11 39.65
N VAL A 56 1.89 -22.10 39.06
CA VAL A 56 0.87 -21.90 38.03
C VAL A 56 -0.51 -22.16 38.60
N SER A 57 -1.44 -21.22 38.39
CA SER A 57 -2.83 -21.40 38.78
C SER A 57 -3.81 -20.91 37.71
N PHE A 58 -5.06 -21.37 37.80
CA PHE A 58 -6.11 -21.04 36.84
C PHE A 58 -7.20 -20.23 37.52
N SER A 59 -7.58 -19.09 36.92
CA SER A 59 -8.59 -18.20 37.46
C SER A 59 -10.02 -18.56 37.03
N ARG A 60 -11.00 -17.85 37.60
CA ARG A 60 -12.42 -17.99 37.23
C ARG A 60 -12.59 -17.76 35.71
N ARG A 61 -13.28 -18.69 35.06
CA ARG A 61 -13.51 -18.66 33.61
C ARG A 61 -14.68 -17.74 33.26
N TYR A 62 -14.52 -16.96 32.19
CA TYR A 62 -15.54 -16.07 31.64
C TYR A 62 -15.70 -16.34 30.14
N LYS A 63 -16.91 -16.20 29.60
CA LYS A 63 -17.15 -16.26 28.14
C LYS A 63 -16.72 -14.93 27.53
N CYS A 64 -15.50 -14.85 27.01
CA CYS A 64 -14.95 -13.58 26.56
C CYS A 64 -15.39 -13.25 25.13
N GLU A 65 -15.61 -11.97 24.88
CA GLU A 65 -15.98 -11.48 23.57
C GLU A 65 -15.29 -10.15 23.28
N TRP A 66 -14.75 -10.04 22.07
CA TRP A 66 -13.97 -8.88 21.65
C TRP A 66 -14.79 -7.60 21.78
N GLY A 67 -14.18 -6.58 22.38
CA GLY A 67 -14.79 -5.26 22.57
C GLY A 67 -15.83 -5.18 23.68
N THR A 68 -15.93 -6.19 24.56
CA THR A 68 -16.93 -6.25 25.64
C THR A 68 -16.29 -6.34 27.02
N TRP A 69 -17.06 -6.02 28.06
CA TRP A 69 -16.68 -6.08 29.48
C TRP A 69 -16.08 -7.41 29.93
N SER A 70 -16.45 -8.51 29.29
CA SER A 70 -16.01 -9.86 29.66
C SER A 70 -14.48 -10.01 29.70
N LEU A 71 -13.74 -9.24 28.90
CA LEU A 71 -12.28 -9.21 28.93
C LEU A 71 -11.74 -8.52 30.19
N VAL A 72 -12.34 -7.40 30.60
CA VAL A 72 -11.97 -6.70 31.85
C VAL A 72 -12.28 -7.56 33.07
N ALA A 73 -13.47 -8.17 33.12
CA ALA A 73 -13.86 -9.05 34.23
C ALA A 73 -12.90 -10.25 34.38
N ALA A 74 -12.46 -10.82 33.26
CA ALA A 74 -11.49 -11.90 33.25
C ALA A 74 -10.10 -11.45 33.75
N SER A 75 -9.63 -10.28 33.31
CA SER A 75 -8.38 -9.69 33.80
C SER A 75 -8.45 -9.35 35.28
N GLN A 76 -9.56 -8.78 35.77
CA GLN A 76 -9.78 -8.47 37.19
C GLN A 76 -9.72 -9.74 38.04
N ALA A 77 -10.47 -10.78 37.68
CA ALA A 77 -10.49 -12.03 38.45
C ALA A 77 -9.12 -12.72 38.50
N ALA A 78 -8.35 -12.66 37.42
CA ALA A 78 -6.99 -13.18 37.40
C ALA A 78 -6.02 -12.32 38.23
N ALA A 79 -6.21 -11.00 38.21
CA ALA A 79 -5.40 -10.06 39.00
C ALA A 79 -5.66 -10.17 40.49
N GLU A 80 -6.92 -10.28 40.92
CA GLU A 80 -7.29 -10.54 42.33
C GLU A 80 -6.60 -11.80 42.83
N GLN A 81 -6.69 -12.90 42.08
CA GLN A 81 -6.03 -14.16 42.43
C GLN A 81 -4.50 -14.06 42.45
N MET A 82 -3.89 -13.31 41.52
CA MET A 82 -2.45 -13.06 41.51
C MET A 82 -2.02 -12.35 42.79
N LEU A 83 -2.72 -11.28 43.15
CA LEU A 83 -2.39 -10.48 44.33
C LEU A 83 -2.63 -11.23 45.64
N GLU A 84 -3.69 -12.03 45.72
CA GLU A 84 -4.03 -12.83 46.91
C GLU A 84 -3.01 -13.94 47.17
N ARG A 85 -2.58 -14.66 46.13
CA ARG A 85 -1.74 -15.85 46.27
C ARG A 85 -0.24 -15.55 46.33
N HIS A 86 0.19 -14.44 45.75
CA HIS A 86 1.60 -14.13 45.53
C HIS A 86 1.93 -12.76 46.13
N ALA A 87 2.27 -12.75 47.42
CA ALA A 87 2.62 -11.53 48.15
C ALA A 87 3.96 -10.93 47.69
N GLU A 88 4.85 -11.76 47.15
CA GLU A 88 6.18 -11.44 46.65
C GLU A 88 6.21 -10.71 45.30
N VAL A 89 5.07 -10.64 44.61
CA VAL A 89 4.93 -10.01 43.29
C VAL A 89 4.87 -8.49 43.44
N ARG A 90 5.83 -7.78 42.82
CA ARG A 90 5.85 -6.30 42.76
C ARG A 90 5.18 -5.76 41.51
N HIS A 91 5.33 -6.45 40.38
CA HIS A 91 4.75 -6.05 39.10
C HIS A 91 3.94 -7.20 38.53
N VAL A 92 2.78 -6.87 37.98
CA VAL A 92 1.89 -7.81 37.31
C VAL A 92 1.84 -7.48 35.83
N TYR A 93 2.20 -8.46 35.00
CA TYR A 93 2.22 -8.35 33.55
C TYR A 93 1.00 -9.05 32.94
N LEU A 94 0.19 -8.31 32.17
CA LEU A 94 -0.93 -8.89 31.43
C LEU A 94 -0.50 -9.33 30.03
N ALA A 95 -0.61 -10.63 29.75
CA ALA A 95 -0.23 -11.25 28.48
C ALA A 95 -1.38 -12.07 27.87
N SER A 96 -1.27 -12.33 26.57
CA SER A 96 -2.13 -13.27 25.84
C SER A 96 -1.45 -14.64 25.74
N GLY A 97 -2.23 -15.72 25.62
CA GLY A 97 -1.70 -17.04 25.22
C GLY A 97 -1.07 -17.09 23.81
N SER A 98 -1.08 -15.97 23.07
CA SER A 98 -0.41 -15.80 21.77
C SER A 98 0.79 -14.83 21.82
N CYS A 99 1.21 -14.46 23.03
CA CYS A 99 2.45 -13.74 23.27
C CYS A 99 3.64 -14.71 23.32
N LEU A 100 4.82 -14.22 22.95
CA LEU A 100 6.08 -14.96 23.07
C LEU A 100 7.12 -14.05 23.72
N PRO A 101 7.79 -14.50 24.80
CA PRO A 101 8.97 -13.82 25.33
C PRO A 101 10.05 -13.78 24.27
N LEU A 102 10.72 -12.65 24.11
CA LEU A 102 11.86 -12.50 23.20
C LEU A 102 13.20 -12.44 23.93
N ARG A 103 13.15 -12.29 25.25
CA ARG A 103 14.30 -12.15 26.16
C ARG A 103 14.12 -13.06 27.38
N PRO A 104 15.22 -13.45 28.05
CA PRO A 104 15.15 -14.17 29.32
C PRO A 104 14.32 -13.43 30.37
N LEU A 105 13.62 -14.18 31.23
CA LEU A 105 12.81 -13.61 32.31
C LEU A 105 13.63 -12.70 33.24
N LYS A 106 14.88 -13.10 33.53
CA LYS A 106 15.79 -12.33 34.40
C LYS A 106 15.96 -10.89 33.91
N GLU A 107 16.11 -10.67 32.61
CA GLU A 107 16.28 -9.31 32.07
C GLU A 107 15.03 -8.45 32.27
N LEU A 108 13.84 -9.03 32.17
CA LEU A 108 12.59 -8.32 32.49
C LEU A 108 12.52 -7.99 34.00
N THR A 109 12.89 -8.94 34.86
CA THR A 109 12.92 -8.73 36.31
C THR A 109 13.90 -7.62 36.69
N ASP A 110 15.14 -7.68 36.20
CA ASP A 110 16.16 -6.65 36.45
C ASP A 110 15.69 -5.26 35.94
N TYR A 111 15.05 -5.22 34.78
CA TYR A 111 14.50 -3.99 34.19
C TYR A 111 13.39 -3.35 35.06
N LEU A 112 12.52 -4.18 35.64
CA LEU A 112 11.44 -3.75 36.54
C LEU A 112 11.96 -3.43 37.95
N ASP A 113 13.01 -4.12 38.42
CA ASP A 113 13.69 -3.84 39.68
C ASP A 113 14.36 -2.46 39.66
N ALA A 114 14.91 -2.05 38.52
CA ALA A 114 15.42 -0.69 38.32
C ALA A 114 14.31 0.39 38.30
N ARG A 115 13.03 -0.01 38.20
CA ARG A 115 11.86 0.88 38.08
C ARG A 115 10.72 0.43 39.01
N PRO A 116 10.96 0.39 40.33
CA PRO A 116 10.08 -0.30 41.27
C PRO A 116 8.68 0.33 41.40
N PHE A 117 8.54 1.63 41.09
CA PHE A 117 7.30 2.40 41.22
C PHE A 117 6.68 2.80 39.88
N THR A 118 7.17 2.23 38.77
CA THR A 118 6.74 2.60 37.42
C THR A 118 5.74 1.60 36.86
N ASP A 119 4.59 2.12 36.43
CA ASP A 119 3.56 1.43 35.67
C ASP A 119 3.81 1.61 34.15
N PHE A 120 3.83 0.51 33.40
CA PHE A 120 3.97 0.51 31.94
C PHE A 120 2.62 0.24 31.29
N ILE A 121 1.91 1.31 30.95
CA ILE A 121 0.58 1.25 30.35
C ILE A 121 0.39 2.42 29.39
N GLU A 122 0.19 2.09 28.12
CA GLU A 122 -0.18 3.10 27.11
C GLU A 122 -1.52 3.72 27.53
N SER A 123 -1.51 5.03 27.75
CA SER A 123 -2.67 5.78 28.22
C SER A 123 -2.64 7.20 27.66
N VAL A 124 -3.40 7.40 26.59
CA VAL A 124 -3.58 8.69 25.89
C VAL A 124 -4.98 9.23 26.09
N THR A 125 -5.11 10.55 26.20
CA THR A 125 -6.41 11.22 26.40
C THR A 125 -7.20 11.24 25.09
N THR A 126 -8.50 10.98 25.16
CA THR A 126 -9.41 10.98 23.99
C THR A 126 -9.58 12.33 23.31
N THR A 127 -9.20 13.43 23.98
CA THR A 127 -9.39 14.80 23.47
C THR A 127 -8.25 15.30 22.59
N GLU A 128 -7.09 14.61 22.60
CA GLU A 128 -5.85 15.17 22.05
C GLU A 128 -5.23 14.36 20.91
N VAL A 129 -5.73 13.16 20.59
CA VAL A 129 -5.08 12.32 19.57
C VAL A 129 -6.09 11.54 18.73
N GLY A 130 -6.00 11.67 17.40
CA GLY A 130 -6.74 10.86 16.42
C GLY A 130 -6.28 9.41 16.34
N TRP A 131 -6.29 8.69 17.47
CA TRP A 131 -5.79 7.32 17.59
C TRP A 131 -6.75 6.28 16.95
N THR A 132 -8.01 6.67 16.70
CA THR A 132 -9.02 5.78 16.12
C THR A 132 -9.16 5.92 14.61
N VAL A 133 -8.65 4.92 13.88
CA VAL A 133 -9.05 4.65 12.49
C VAL A 133 -10.50 4.14 12.50
N GLY A 134 -11.50 5.02 12.60
CA GLY A 134 -12.90 4.61 12.54
C GLY A 134 -13.97 5.46 13.23
N GLY A 135 -13.67 6.63 13.79
CA GLY A 135 -14.69 7.67 14.07
C GLY A 135 -15.61 7.44 15.29
N ILE A 136 -15.21 6.61 16.26
CA ILE A 136 -15.86 6.49 17.58
C ILE A 136 -14.76 6.61 18.63
N ASP A 137 -14.39 7.84 18.98
CA ASP A 137 -13.34 8.14 19.96
C ASP A 137 -13.97 8.41 21.33
N ILE A 138 -14.32 9.66 21.63
CA ILE A 138 -15.06 10.04 22.86
C ILE A 138 -16.42 9.35 22.97
N GLU A 139 -17.03 8.99 21.84
CA GLU A 139 -18.29 8.27 21.79
C GLU A 139 -18.22 6.88 22.43
N ARG A 140 -17.03 6.26 22.55
CA ARG A 140 -16.83 5.00 23.30
C ARG A 140 -17.31 5.12 24.74
N PHE A 141 -17.15 6.31 25.31
CA PHE A 141 -17.44 6.63 26.70
C PHE A 141 -18.84 7.22 26.87
N THR A 142 -19.27 8.06 25.92
CA THR A 142 -20.53 8.79 26.02
C THR A 142 -21.74 8.01 25.47
N LEU A 143 -21.54 6.98 24.64
CA LEU A 143 -22.61 6.11 24.15
C LEU A 143 -22.70 4.78 24.93
N ARG A 144 -23.71 3.98 24.63
CA ARG A 144 -23.91 2.61 25.12
C ARG A 144 -23.66 1.60 24.01
N PHE A 145 -23.01 0.50 24.37
CA PHE A 145 -22.66 -0.58 23.43
C PHE A 145 -23.09 -1.96 23.95
N PRO A 146 -24.41 -2.24 24.06
CA PRO A 146 -24.91 -3.53 24.54
C PRO A 146 -24.80 -4.65 23.49
N PHE A 147 -24.66 -4.31 22.21
CA PHE A 147 -24.61 -5.27 21.11
C PHE A 147 -23.17 -5.59 20.74
N SER A 148 -22.89 -6.86 20.45
CA SER A 148 -21.57 -7.28 19.97
C SER A 148 -21.32 -6.77 18.55
N TRP A 149 -20.23 -6.04 18.36
CA TRP A 149 -19.79 -5.58 17.04
C TRP A 149 -19.50 -6.75 16.08
N LYS A 150 -18.97 -7.87 16.58
CA LYS A 150 -18.64 -9.04 15.77
C LYS A 150 -19.85 -9.88 15.38
N LYS A 151 -20.79 -10.09 16.31
CA LYS A 151 -21.95 -10.97 16.09
C LYS A 151 -23.17 -10.24 15.54
N GLN A 152 -23.34 -8.97 15.91
CA GLN A 152 -24.56 -8.21 15.68
C GLN A 152 -24.23 -6.83 15.08
N ARG A 153 -23.40 -6.81 14.03
CA ARG A 153 -22.87 -5.57 13.42
C ARG A 153 -23.96 -4.57 13.04
N ARG A 154 -25.04 -5.04 12.40
CA ARG A 154 -26.17 -4.17 11.99
C ARG A 154 -26.88 -3.53 13.19
N LEU A 155 -27.09 -4.26 14.29
CA LEU A 155 -27.72 -3.73 15.49
C LEU A 155 -26.79 -2.75 16.21
N PHE A 156 -25.49 -3.06 16.26
CA PHE A 156 -24.47 -2.15 16.77
C PHE A 156 -24.53 -0.80 16.04
N ASP A 157 -24.42 -0.81 14.70
CA ASP A 157 -24.38 0.42 13.91
C ASP A 157 -25.70 1.21 14.03
N ARG A 158 -26.85 0.54 13.91
CA ARG A 158 -28.17 1.18 14.07
C ARG A 158 -28.37 1.80 15.45
N TYR A 159 -27.87 1.16 16.50
CA TYR A 159 -27.99 1.68 17.87
C TYR A 159 -27.08 2.88 18.13
N VAL A 160 -25.89 2.91 17.51
CA VAL A 160 -25.01 4.09 17.52
C VAL A 160 -25.69 5.25 16.80
N GLU A 161 -26.21 5.03 15.59
CA GLU A 161 -26.93 6.06 14.83
C GLU A 161 -28.17 6.58 15.56
N PHE A 162 -28.94 5.69 16.19
CA PHE A 162 -30.09 6.07 17.00
C PHE A 162 -29.69 6.98 18.16
N GLN A 163 -28.67 6.60 18.95
CA GLN A 163 -28.18 7.42 20.05
C GLN A 163 -27.67 8.79 19.59
N ARG A 164 -26.97 8.85 18.45
CA ARG A 164 -26.53 10.11 17.82
C ARG A 164 -27.73 10.99 17.44
N ARG A 165 -28.74 10.41 16.80
CA ARG A 165 -29.94 11.13 16.34
C ARG A 165 -30.74 11.76 17.49
N VAL A 166 -30.82 11.09 18.64
CA VAL A 166 -31.54 11.61 19.82
C VAL A 166 -30.64 12.43 20.76
N GLY A 167 -29.39 12.71 20.37
CA GLY A 167 -28.45 13.49 21.19
C GLY A 167 -28.05 12.83 22.50
N PHE A 168 -28.15 11.51 22.60
CA PHE A 168 -27.88 10.79 23.85
C PHE A 168 -26.40 10.89 24.23
N LYS A 169 -26.12 11.32 25.47
CA LYS A 169 -24.77 11.38 26.05
C LYS A 169 -24.79 10.91 27.50
N ARG A 170 -24.03 9.87 27.81
CA ARG A 170 -23.78 9.42 29.19
C ARG A 170 -22.82 10.37 29.88
N ARG A 171 -23.04 10.55 31.18
CA ARG A 171 -22.11 11.22 32.07
C ARG A 171 -21.00 10.24 32.48
N ILE A 172 -19.77 10.70 32.36
CA ILE A 172 -18.59 10.02 32.93
C ILE A 172 -18.65 10.23 34.46
N PRO A 173 -18.36 9.20 35.29
CA PRO A 173 -18.28 9.36 36.75
C PRO A 173 -17.33 10.48 37.16
N SER A 174 -17.66 11.18 38.25
CA SER A 174 -16.84 12.29 38.76
C SER A 174 -15.41 11.83 39.03
N GLY A 175 -14.42 12.65 38.70
CA GLY A 175 -13.00 12.34 38.87
C GLY A 175 -12.39 11.46 37.77
N LEU A 176 -13.17 10.75 36.97
CA LEU A 176 -12.62 9.95 35.87
C LEU A 176 -12.33 10.79 34.62
N VAL A 177 -11.08 10.71 34.15
CA VAL A 177 -10.67 11.21 32.83
C VAL A 177 -10.46 10.01 31.90
N PRO A 178 -11.27 9.84 30.84
CA PRO A 178 -11.11 8.73 29.91
C PRO A 178 -9.75 8.70 29.23
N HIS A 179 -9.07 7.56 29.32
CA HIS A 179 -7.85 7.27 28.58
C HIS A 179 -8.02 6.01 27.73
N LEU A 180 -7.31 5.97 26.60
CA LEU A 180 -7.23 4.85 25.68
C LEU A 180 -5.79 4.34 25.56
N GLY A 181 -5.64 3.06 25.21
CA GLY A 181 -4.34 2.49 24.83
C GLY A 181 -4.39 0.98 24.70
N SER A 182 -3.23 0.34 24.60
CA SER A 182 -3.12 -1.11 24.48
C SER A 182 -3.73 -1.87 25.66
N GLN A 183 -4.43 -2.97 25.37
CA GLN A 183 -4.87 -3.95 26.37
C GLN A 183 -3.71 -4.52 27.21
N TRP A 184 -2.50 -4.57 26.67
CA TRP A 184 -1.35 -5.23 27.30
C TRP A 184 -0.53 -4.22 28.12
N TRP A 185 -0.52 -4.42 29.45
CA TRP A 185 0.12 -3.55 30.42
C TRP A 185 1.00 -4.34 31.40
N CYS A 186 1.90 -3.64 32.10
CA CYS A 186 2.63 -4.13 33.24
C CYS A 186 2.50 -3.13 34.39
N LEU A 187 1.69 -3.45 35.40
CA LEU A 187 1.33 -2.54 36.49
C LEU A 187 2.01 -2.97 37.79
N THR A 188 2.33 -2.00 38.64
CA THR A 188 2.79 -2.24 40.00
C THR A 188 1.67 -2.84 40.86
N ARG A 189 2.05 -3.60 41.87
CA ARG A 189 1.14 -4.15 42.88
C ARG A 189 0.32 -3.03 43.53
N GLN A 190 0.96 -1.91 43.85
CA GLN A 190 0.31 -0.76 44.48
C GLN A 190 -0.84 -0.24 43.61
N THR A 191 -0.56 0.09 42.35
CA THR A 191 -1.55 0.62 41.40
C THR A 191 -2.65 -0.40 41.15
N LEU A 192 -2.30 -1.67 40.90
CA LEU A 192 -3.29 -2.71 40.63
C LEU A 192 -4.17 -3.03 41.85
N SER A 193 -3.61 -3.02 43.06
CA SER A 193 -4.39 -3.20 44.30
C SER A 193 -5.34 -2.03 44.50
N ALA A 194 -4.88 -0.79 44.31
CA ALA A 194 -5.72 0.41 44.40
C ALA A 194 -6.90 0.34 43.43
N ILE A 195 -6.66 -0.06 42.17
CA ILE A 195 -7.72 -0.25 41.16
C ILE A 195 -8.76 -1.29 41.61
N LEU A 196 -8.31 -2.43 42.14
CA LEU A 196 -9.20 -3.57 42.44
C LEU A 196 -9.94 -3.42 43.78
N GLN A 197 -9.38 -2.66 44.71
CA GLN A 197 -9.91 -2.46 46.07
C GLN A 197 -10.56 -1.07 46.26
N ASP A 198 -10.65 -0.27 45.21
CA ASP A 198 -11.25 1.05 45.28
C ASP A 198 -12.73 0.98 45.75
N PRO A 199 -13.15 1.84 46.70
CA PRO A 199 -14.54 1.87 47.19
C PRO A 199 -15.58 2.17 46.08
N ASP A 200 -15.23 2.97 45.08
CA ASP A 200 -16.06 3.31 43.93
C ASP A 200 -15.93 2.31 42.77
N ARG A 201 -15.13 1.23 42.90
CA ARG A 201 -15.04 0.17 41.88
C ARG A 201 -16.41 -0.33 41.39
N PRO A 202 -17.44 -0.58 42.23
CA PRO A 202 -18.76 -0.99 41.74
C PRO A 202 -19.41 0.04 40.80
N LEU A 203 -19.15 1.34 41.01
CA LEU A 203 -19.59 2.43 40.15
C LEU A 203 -18.82 2.40 38.81
N TYR A 204 -17.50 2.27 38.87
CA TYR A 204 -16.63 2.22 37.69
C TYR A 204 -16.95 0.99 36.81
N ASP A 205 -17.09 -0.19 37.40
CA ASP A 205 -17.44 -1.43 36.71
C ASP A 205 -18.81 -1.30 36.02
N ARG A 206 -19.81 -0.72 36.69
CA ARG A 206 -21.13 -0.47 36.10
C ARG A 206 -21.05 0.47 34.89
N TYR A 207 -20.17 1.47 34.94
CA TYR A 207 -19.94 2.39 33.84
C TYR A 207 -19.24 1.71 32.66
N PHE A 208 -18.09 1.09 32.88
CA PHE A 208 -17.29 0.47 31.82
C PHE A 208 -17.94 -0.77 31.20
N LYS A 209 -18.89 -1.43 31.89
CA LYS A 209 -19.74 -2.49 31.31
C LYS A 209 -20.46 -2.10 30.03
N ARG A 210 -20.69 -0.80 29.82
CA ARG A 210 -21.41 -0.26 28.66
C ARG A 210 -20.50 0.52 27.71
N VAL A 211 -19.20 0.63 28.01
CA VAL A 211 -18.18 1.28 27.15
C VAL A 211 -17.76 0.29 26.06
N TRP A 212 -17.45 0.80 24.87
CA TRP A 212 -16.93 -0.04 23.79
C TRP A 212 -15.42 -0.27 23.95
N ILE A 213 -14.98 -1.51 23.82
CA ILE A 213 -13.58 -1.93 24.01
C ILE A 213 -13.05 -1.45 25.37
N PRO A 214 -13.72 -1.84 26.48
CA PRO A 214 -13.32 -1.39 27.81
C PRO A 214 -11.97 -1.97 28.25
N ASP A 215 -11.50 -3.05 27.63
CA ASP A 215 -10.17 -3.63 27.86
C ASP A 215 -9.01 -2.72 27.40
N GLU A 216 -9.28 -1.74 26.53
CA GLU A 216 -8.35 -0.70 26.07
C GLU A 216 -8.59 0.66 26.76
N SER A 217 -9.45 0.73 27.78
CA SER A 217 -9.71 1.98 28.51
C SER A 217 -9.86 1.88 30.02
N TYR A 218 -10.30 0.74 30.57
CA TYR A 218 -10.58 0.57 31.99
C TYR A 218 -9.31 0.75 32.83
N PHE A 219 -8.28 -0.07 32.57
CA PHE A 219 -7.03 0.00 33.32
C PHE A 219 -6.25 1.28 33.02
N GLN A 220 -6.34 1.81 31.80
CA GLN A 220 -5.69 3.04 31.37
C GLN A 220 -6.25 4.24 32.15
N THR A 221 -7.58 4.31 32.24
CA THR A 221 -8.27 5.38 32.97
C THR A 221 -7.99 5.29 34.47
N LEU A 222 -8.07 4.11 35.07
CA LEU A 222 -7.87 3.95 36.51
C LEU A 222 -6.39 4.01 36.91
N ALA A 223 -5.45 3.53 36.08
CA ALA A 223 -4.02 3.71 36.34
C ALA A 223 -3.65 5.19 36.44
N ARG A 224 -4.26 6.05 35.60
CA ARG A 224 -4.06 7.51 35.66
C ARG A 224 -4.58 8.17 36.95
N LEU A 225 -5.46 7.49 37.70
CA LEU A 225 -5.89 7.95 39.02
C LEU A 225 -4.93 7.56 40.14
N TYR A 226 -4.40 6.34 40.12
CA TYR A 226 -3.69 5.76 41.28
C TYR A 226 -2.17 5.64 41.10
N ALA A 227 -1.67 5.58 39.86
CA ALA A 227 -0.27 5.35 39.61
C ALA A 227 0.59 6.54 40.06
N THR A 228 1.71 6.24 40.69
CA THR A 228 2.69 7.27 41.10
C THR A 228 3.58 7.69 39.93
N SER A 229 3.95 6.75 39.06
CA SER A 229 4.76 7.00 37.88
C SER A 229 4.27 6.13 36.72
N ILE A 230 3.96 6.77 35.59
CA ILE A 230 3.53 6.07 34.37
C ILE A 230 4.55 6.31 33.26
N GLU A 231 5.02 5.23 32.66
CA GLU A 231 5.57 5.24 31.31
C GLU A 231 4.45 4.84 30.33
N SER A 232 4.04 5.78 29.46
CA SER A 232 2.95 5.56 28.49
C SER A 232 3.41 4.73 27.29
N ARG A 233 3.73 3.46 27.54
CA ARG A 233 4.09 2.45 26.54
C ARG A 233 3.74 1.05 27.04
N SER A 234 3.47 0.13 26.11
CA SER A 234 3.40 -1.30 26.44
C SER A 234 4.80 -1.94 26.32
N LEU A 235 5.12 -2.84 27.25
CA LEU A 235 6.29 -3.72 27.14
C LEU A 235 6.08 -4.90 26.16
N THR A 236 4.88 -5.02 25.58
CA THR A 236 4.56 -6.00 24.53
C THR A 236 4.64 -5.34 23.15
N LEU A 237 5.53 -5.82 22.29
CA LEU A 237 5.55 -5.46 20.88
C LEU A 237 4.27 -5.94 20.21
N THR A 238 3.39 -5.00 19.85
CA THR A 238 2.22 -5.25 19.00
C THR A 238 2.29 -4.31 17.80
N LYS A 239 2.08 -4.85 16.60
CA LYS A 239 1.95 -4.07 15.36
C LYS A 239 0.62 -4.36 14.70
N PHE A 240 0.07 -3.35 14.03
CA PHE A 240 -1.19 -3.44 13.31
C PHE A 240 -0.96 -3.22 11.81
N ASP A 241 -1.75 -3.88 10.98
CA ASP A 241 -1.81 -3.59 9.56
C ASP A 241 -2.65 -2.34 9.26
N PHE A 242 -2.71 -1.95 7.98
CA PHE A 242 -3.50 -0.80 7.54
C PHE A 242 -5.02 -0.93 7.76
N GLN A 243 -5.52 -2.12 8.12
CA GLN A 243 -6.92 -2.38 8.48
C GLN A 243 -7.15 -2.37 9.99
N GLY A 244 -6.12 -2.08 10.80
CA GLY A 244 -6.19 -2.15 12.25
C GLY A 244 -6.22 -3.58 12.79
N LYS A 245 -5.78 -4.58 12.01
CA LYS A 245 -5.66 -5.97 12.48
C LYS A 245 -4.26 -6.22 13.03
N PRO A 246 -4.11 -6.93 14.16
CA PRO A 246 -2.79 -7.31 14.67
C PRO A 246 -1.99 -8.10 13.63
N HIS A 247 -0.74 -7.71 13.43
CA HIS A 247 0.21 -8.43 12.61
C HIS A 247 0.55 -9.77 13.27
N ILE A 248 0.67 -10.81 12.44
CA ILE A 248 1.03 -12.16 12.88
C ILE A 248 2.49 -12.41 12.51
N PHE A 249 3.31 -12.79 13.48
CA PHE A 249 4.70 -13.13 13.27
C PHE A 249 4.88 -14.63 12.97
N TYR A 250 5.70 -14.94 11.97
CA TYR A 250 6.05 -16.29 11.50
C TYR A 250 7.56 -16.51 11.62
N ASP A 251 8.04 -17.72 11.32
CA ASP A 251 9.45 -18.11 11.48
C ASP A 251 10.44 -17.25 10.69
N ASP A 252 10.04 -16.68 9.56
CA ASP A 252 10.83 -15.76 8.74
C ASP A 252 11.04 -14.39 9.41
N HIS A 253 10.27 -14.07 10.46
CA HIS A 253 10.45 -12.85 11.25
C HIS A 253 11.46 -12.99 12.40
N LEU A 254 12.14 -14.13 12.56
CA LEU A 254 13.08 -14.36 13.67
C LEU A 254 14.12 -13.23 13.82
N GLN A 255 14.78 -12.85 12.73
CA GLN A 255 15.81 -11.81 12.75
C GLN A 255 15.23 -10.43 13.04
N LEU A 256 14.00 -10.18 12.60
CA LEU A 256 13.28 -8.93 12.89
C LEU A 256 12.98 -8.84 14.39
N LEU A 257 12.48 -9.92 14.99
CA LEU A 257 12.15 -9.95 16.42
C LEU A 257 13.40 -9.81 17.30
N ARG A 258 14.52 -10.45 16.94
CA ARG A 258 15.81 -10.28 17.64
C ARG A 258 16.27 -8.82 17.66
N ARG A 259 16.04 -8.06 16.59
CA ARG A 259 16.45 -6.64 16.47
C ARG A 259 15.50 -5.65 17.17
N SER A 260 14.34 -6.11 17.63
CA SER A 260 13.32 -5.23 18.23
C SER A 260 13.66 -4.77 19.64
N ASP A 261 14.55 -5.49 20.33
CA ASP A 261 14.89 -5.25 21.73
C ASP A 261 13.67 -5.31 22.69
N CYS A 262 12.51 -5.80 22.25
CA CYS A 262 11.33 -5.91 23.11
C CYS A 262 11.41 -7.15 24.01
N PHE A 263 10.77 -7.11 25.18
CA PHE A 263 10.71 -8.27 26.08
C PHE A 263 9.74 -9.35 25.59
N ILE A 264 8.62 -8.94 24.99
CA ILE A 264 7.54 -9.83 24.56
C ILE A 264 7.00 -9.34 23.22
N ALA A 265 6.61 -10.25 22.33
CA ALA A 265 5.93 -9.92 21.08
C ALA A 265 4.56 -10.59 20.94
N ARG A 266 3.67 -9.88 20.23
CA ARG A 266 2.31 -10.31 19.89
C ARG A 266 1.92 -9.82 18.49
N LYS A 267 1.30 -10.63 17.63
CA LYS A 267 0.79 -11.99 17.84
C LYS A 267 1.67 -13.03 17.15
N ILE A 268 2.05 -14.10 17.83
CA ILE A 268 2.83 -15.18 17.20
C ILE A 268 1.90 -16.22 16.58
N TRP A 269 2.27 -16.73 15.40
CA TRP A 269 1.56 -17.83 14.75
C TRP A 269 1.78 -19.15 15.50
N PRO A 270 0.75 -19.97 15.80
CA PRO A 270 0.92 -21.20 16.57
C PRO A 270 1.85 -22.26 15.95
N ARG A 271 2.07 -22.21 14.63
CA ARG A 271 3.00 -23.11 13.92
C ARG A 271 4.35 -22.46 13.59
N ALA A 272 4.70 -21.37 14.29
CA ALA A 272 6.03 -20.76 14.18
C ALA A 272 7.02 -21.52 15.07
N ASP A 273 7.26 -22.80 14.75
CA ASP A 273 8.07 -23.72 15.56
C ASP A 273 9.47 -23.15 15.82
N ARG A 274 10.09 -22.54 14.81
CA ARG A 274 11.43 -21.96 14.94
C ARG A 274 11.43 -20.80 15.93
N LEU A 275 10.41 -19.94 15.93
CA LEU A 275 10.31 -18.85 16.91
C LEU A 275 10.21 -19.40 18.34
N TYR A 276 9.27 -20.32 18.59
CA TYR A 276 9.07 -20.90 19.92
C TYR A 276 10.33 -21.63 20.41
N GLN A 277 10.95 -22.47 19.56
CA GLN A 277 12.18 -23.18 19.90
C GLN A 277 13.33 -22.23 20.23
N THR A 278 13.47 -21.15 19.44
CA THR A 278 14.59 -20.20 19.64
C THR A 278 14.42 -19.40 20.93
N PHE A 279 13.25 -18.77 21.11
CA PHE A 279 13.07 -17.82 22.19
C PHE A 279 12.70 -18.45 23.55
N LEU A 280 12.22 -19.69 23.57
CA LEU A 280 11.99 -20.43 24.82
C LEU A 280 13.19 -21.33 25.21
N SER A 281 14.29 -21.28 24.46
CA SER A 281 15.50 -22.05 24.80
C SER A 281 16.21 -21.50 26.04
N LYS A 282 16.73 -22.39 26.89
CA LYS A 282 17.48 -22.02 28.12
C LYS A 282 18.82 -21.33 27.82
N ASN A 283 19.36 -21.52 26.62
CA ASN A 283 20.63 -20.96 26.16
C ASN A 283 20.45 -19.73 25.24
N ALA A 284 19.29 -19.07 25.30
CA ALA A 284 19.10 -17.84 24.55
C ALA A 284 20.18 -16.82 24.95
N GLU A 285 21.03 -16.44 23.99
CA GLU A 285 22.08 -15.45 24.20
C GLU A 285 21.46 -14.18 24.78
N SER A 286 21.97 -13.77 25.94
CA SER A 286 21.60 -12.48 26.53
C SER A 286 22.13 -11.40 25.61
N SER A 287 21.21 -10.66 24.98
CA SER A 287 21.59 -9.41 24.34
C SER A 287 21.92 -8.44 25.46
N ALA A 288 22.98 -7.65 25.32
CA ALA A 288 23.30 -6.55 26.23
C ALA A 288 22.01 -5.79 26.61
N MET A 289 21.84 -5.45 27.89
CA MET A 289 20.65 -4.78 28.45
C MET A 289 20.30 -3.51 27.66
N ALA A 290 19.55 -3.68 26.58
CA ALA A 290 19.18 -2.61 25.66
C ALA A 290 17.73 -2.22 25.94
N GLU A 291 17.47 -0.92 25.99
CA GLU A 291 16.12 -0.38 26.07
C GLU A 291 15.25 -0.93 24.92
N PRO A 292 14.01 -1.39 25.21
CA PRO A 292 13.08 -1.81 24.18
C PRO A 292 12.87 -0.73 23.12
N ASN A 293 13.20 -1.06 21.87
CA ASN A 293 13.18 -0.10 20.77
C ASN A 293 12.40 -0.64 19.55
N PRO A 294 11.06 -0.62 19.61
CA PRO A 294 10.22 -1.03 18.49
C PRO A 294 10.45 -0.14 17.24
N ALA A 295 10.95 1.09 17.39
CA ALA A 295 11.19 1.99 16.27
C ALA A 295 12.23 1.44 15.27
N LYS A 296 13.16 0.57 15.71
CA LYS A 296 14.13 -0.10 14.83
C LYS A 296 13.47 -0.91 13.72
N ILE A 297 12.31 -1.50 14.00
CA ILE A 297 11.58 -2.35 13.05
C ILE A 297 10.44 -1.59 12.34
N ASP A 298 10.03 -0.43 12.86
CA ASP A 298 8.91 0.37 12.34
C ASP A 298 9.10 0.80 10.90
N ARG A 299 10.32 1.18 10.52
CA ARG A 299 10.64 1.53 9.13
C ARG A 299 10.29 0.40 8.15
N LEU A 300 10.47 -0.85 8.57
CA LEU A 300 10.20 -2.02 7.75
C LEU A 300 8.69 -2.26 7.63
N PHE A 301 7.94 -2.10 8.72
CA PHE A 301 6.49 -2.14 8.71
C PHE A 301 5.88 -1.02 7.86
N SER A 302 6.32 0.22 8.03
CA SER A 302 5.83 1.36 7.23
C SER A 302 6.05 1.15 5.74
N LYS A 303 7.23 0.68 5.34
CA LYS A 303 7.51 0.32 3.94
C LYS A 303 6.63 -0.84 3.45
N SER A 304 6.37 -1.83 4.30
CA SER A 304 5.50 -2.97 3.96
C SER A 304 4.04 -2.51 3.77
N ILE A 305 3.56 -1.61 4.63
CA ILE A 305 2.21 -1.03 4.56
C ILE A 305 2.09 -0.20 3.29
N GLU A 306 3.06 0.67 2.99
CA GLU A 306 3.06 1.47 1.77
C GLU A 306 3.05 0.60 0.51
N ARG A 307 3.88 -0.44 0.45
CA ARG A 307 3.86 -1.40 -0.67
C ARG A 307 2.53 -2.15 -0.75
N ARG A 308 1.94 -2.49 0.39
CA ARG A 308 0.64 -3.17 0.46
C ARG A 308 -0.51 -2.25 0.05
N THR A 309 -0.44 -0.95 0.29
CA THR A 309 -1.53 -0.01 -0.02
C THR A 309 -1.39 0.62 -1.40
N ARG A 310 -0.17 1.01 -1.79
CA ARG A 310 0.10 1.70 -3.06
C ARG A 310 0.69 0.80 -4.15
N GLY A 311 1.15 -0.41 -3.81
CA GLY A 311 1.81 -1.30 -4.77
C GLY A 311 3.26 -0.89 -5.05
N ARG A 312 3.85 -1.50 -6.09
CA ARG A 312 5.14 -1.07 -6.64
C ARG A 312 4.87 -0.29 -7.94
N PRO A 313 5.67 0.75 -8.25
CA PRO A 313 5.49 1.51 -9.48
C PRO A 313 5.47 0.61 -10.71
N GLY A 314 4.41 0.67 -11.51
CA GLY A 314 4.26 -0.11 -12.74
C GLY A 314 4.11 -1.62 -12.61
N LEU A 315 4.05 -2.19 -11.40
CA LEU A 315 3.79 -3.62 -11.21
C LEU A 315 2.34 -3.85 -10.81
N TYR A 316 1.61 -4.51 -11.70
CA TYR A 316 0.24 -4.97 -11.48
C TYR A 316 0.25 -6.50 -11.45
N MET A 317 -0.10 -7.09 -10.31
CA MET A 317 -0.09 -8.55 -10.16
C MET A 317 -1.28 -9.02 -9.32
N GLN A 318 -1.63 -10.30 -9.43
CA GLN A 318 -2.75 -10.91 -8.70
C GLN A 318 -2.63 -10.75 -7.17
N SER A 319 -1.41 -10.76 -6.63
CA SER A 319 -1.20 -10.54 -5.20
C SER A 319 -1.34 -9.08 -4.78
N ARG A 320 -1.22 -8.14 -5.72
CA ARG A 320 -1.43 -6.71 -5.50
C ARG A 320 -1.82 -5.97 -6.78
N TYR A 321 -3.10 -5.62 -6.84
CA TYR A 321 -3.67 -4.74 -7.84
C TYR A 321 -4.20 -3.48 -7.14
N PRO A 322 -3.50 -2.34 -7.20
CA PRO A 322 -3.95 -1.10 -6.56
C PRO A 322 -5.33 -0.65 -7.08
N LYS A 323 -6.11 0.01 -6.23
CA LYS A 323 -7.31 0.72 -6.67
C LYS A 323 -6.85 1.87 -7.57
N LYS A 324 -7.61 2.16 -8.63
CA LYS A 324 -7.36 3.29 -9.54
C LYS A 324 -7.01 4.57 -8.75
N ASP A 325 -5.94 5.24 -9.16
CA ASP A 325 -5.42 6.49 -8.59
C ASP A 325 -4.81 6.35 -7.17
N HIS A 326 -4.70 5.13 -6.64
CA HIS A 326 -3.92 4.84 -5.42
C HIS A 326 -2.58 4.16 -5.73
N GLU A 327 -2.30 3.84 -6.99
CA GLU A 327 -1.02 3.28 -7.42
C GLU A 327 0.18 4.21 -7.15
N ASN A 328 1.30 3.61 -6.74
CA ASN A 328 2.58 4.31 -6.56
C ASN A 328 3.29 4.54 -7.90
N GLY A 329 2.65 5.22 -8.85
CA GLY A 329 3.14 5.39 -10.23
C GLY A 329 2.59 4.33 -11.19
N LYS A 330 2.18 4.79 -12.39
CA LYS A 330 1.45 3.99 -13.37
C LYS A 330 2.35 3.02 -14.13
N THR A 331 3.54 3.45 -14.52
CA THR A 331 4.58 2.61 -15.10
C THR A 331 5.84 2.62 -14.24
N SER A 332 6.77 1.69 -14.48
CA SER A 332 7.97 1.55 -13.65
C SER A 332 9.18 2.35 -14.11
N ALA A 333 9.14 2.90 -15.33
CA ALA A 333 10.24 3.64 -15.92
C ALA A 333 9.73 4.59 -17.02
N PRO A 334 10.52 5.63 -17.38
CA PRO A 334 10.22 6.51 -18.51
C PRO A 334 10.12 5.77 -19.86
N TYR A 335 9.22 6.22 -20.72
CA TYR A 335 9.04 5.72 -22.09
C TYR A 335 8.62 6.85 -23.03
N SER A 336 8.74 6.63 -24.34
CA SER A 336 8.40 7.62 -25.36
C SER A 336 7.38 7.10 -26.35
N VAL A 337 6.41 7.94 -26.69
CA VAL A 337 5.35 7.67 -27.66
C VAL A 337 5.47 8.67 -28.80
N PHE A 338 5.55 8.17 -30.02
CA PHE A 338 5.73 8.97 -31.24
C PHE A 338 4.49 8.89 -32.11
N HIS A 339 3.70 9.95 -32.12
CA HIS A 339 2.47 10.03 -32.91
C HIS A 339 2.73 10.69 -34.26
N GLY A 340 2.45 9.97 -35.36
CA GLY A 340 2.54 10.49 -36.73
C GLY A 340 3.95 10.51 -37.35
N PHE A 341 4.99 10.11 -36.61
CA PHE A 341 6.37 10.12 -37.12
C PHE A 341 6.61 9.08 -38.21
N SER A 342 6.05 7.87 -38.04
CA SER A 342 6.10 6.79 -39.05
C SER A 342 5.26 7.08 -40.29
N ASP A 343 4.32 8.03 -40.21
CA ASP A 343 3.54 8.51 -41.36
C ASP A 343 4.30 9.55 -42.20
N LEU A 344 5.16 10.35 -41.55
CA LEU A 344 5.95 11.41 -42.18
C LEU A 344 7.34 10.95 -42.64
N PHE A 345 7.94 9.99 -41.96
CA PHE A 345 9.32 9.54 -42.21
C PHE A 345 9.38 8.06 -42.53
N GLU A 346 10.21 7.72 -43.52
CA GLU A 346 10.51 6.34 -43.88
C GLU A 346 11.43 5.71 -42.83
N ASN A 347 11.06 4.53 -42.32
CA ASN A 347 11.85 3.76 -41.34
C ASN A 347 12.31 4.60 -40.13
N PHE A 348 11.39 5.42 -39.60
CA PHE A 348 11.70 6.31 -38.48
C PHE A 348 12.15 5.56 -37.22
N ASP A 349 11.56 4.40 -36.94
CA ASP A 349 11.92 3.51 -35.84
C ASP A 349 13.38 3.04 -35.95
N GLY A 350 13.80 2.60 -37.15
CA GLY A 350 15.17 2.19 -37.42
C GLY A 350 16.16 3.36 -37.40
N TRP A 351 15.75 4.56 -37.83
CA TRP A 351 16.55 5.77 -37.69
C TRP A 351 16.72 6.14 -36.21
N LEU A 352 15.62 6.23 -35.46
CA LEU A 352 15.62 6.65 -34.06
C LEU A 352 16.51 5.72 -33.23
N ALA A 353 16.40 4.40 -33.42
CA ALA A 353 17.21 3.39 -32.71
C ALA A 353 18.73 3.57 -32.85
N LYS A 354 19.22 4.25 -33.90
CA LYS A 354 20.65 4.55 -34.07
C LYS A 354 21.11 5.73 -33.22
N TYR A 355 20.21 6.65 -32.91
CA TYR A 355 20.52 7.89 -32.18
C TYR A 355 20.16 7.82 -30.71
N VAL A 356 19.16 7.01 -30.34
CA VAL A 356 18.77 6.80 -28.94
C VAL A 356 19.28 5.45 -28.46
N GLY A 357 19.93 5.41 -27.29
CA GLY A 357 20.27 4.16 -26.59
C GLY A 357 19.03 3.53 -25.94
N ALA A 358 17.95 3.36 -26.71
CA ALA A 358 16.64 2.89 -26.26
C ALA A 358 16.07 1.87 -27.26
N ARG A 359 15.17 1.01 -26.78
CA ARG A 359 14.48 0.04 -27.63
C ARG A 359 13.35 0.74 -28.38
N VAL A 360 13.39 0.74 -29.71
CA VAL A 360 12.38 1.40 -30.55
C VAL A 360 11.53 0.36 -31.26
N HIS A 361 10.23 0.35 -30.95
CA HIS A 361 9.21 -0.49 -31.55
C HIS A 361 8.45 0.28 -32.63
N GLY A 362 7.76 -0.46 -33.51
CA GLY A 362 6.78 0.10 -34.42
C GLY A 362 5.48 0.44 -33.70
N HIS A 363 4.35 0.26 -34.38
CA HIS A 363 3.03 0.44 -33.80
C HIS A 363 2.66 -0.70 -32.85
N LEU A 364 2.96 -0.55 -31.56
CA LEU A 364 2.61 -1.54 -30.54
C LEU A 364 1.09 -1.79 -30.45
N TYR A 365 0.28 -0.80 -30.81
CA TYR A 365 -1.19 -0.85 -30.78
C TYR A 365 -1.84 -0.93 -32.17
N ALA A 366 -1.08 -1.36 -33.20
CA ALA A 366 -1.64 -1.55 -34.54
C ALA A 366 -2.76 -2.61 -34.55
N PRO A 367 -3.80 -2.46 -35.39
CA PRO A 367 -4.91 -3.41 -35.44
C PRO A 367 -4.49 -4.87 -35.70
N GLU A 368 -3.45 -5.08 -36.49
CA GLU A 368 -3.05 -6.41 -36.99
C GLU A 368 -2.15 -7.17 -36.02
N ARG A 369 -1.21 -6.47 -35.35
CA ARG A 369 -0.28 -7.04 -34.37
C ARG A 369 0.41 -5.95 -33.55
N ALA A 370 1.08 -6.33 -32.46
CA ALA A 370 2.04 -5.46 -31.80
C ALA A 370 3.39 -5.53 -32.51
N GLU A 371 3.83 -4.42 -33.10
CA GLU A 371 5.08 -4.38 -33.88
C GLU A 371 6.30 -4.23 -32.96
N PHE A 372 6.80 -5.35 -32.41
CA PHE A 372 8.03 -5.31 -31.63
C PHE A 372 9.26 -5.01 -32.49
N ALA A 373 10.26 -4.37 -31.88
CA ALA A 373 11.52 -4.04 -32.53
C ALA A 373 12.16 -5.30 -33.14
N GLY A 374 12.70 -5.18 -34.36
CA GLY A 374 13.28 -6.32 -35.09
C GLY A 374 12.26 -7.33 -35.62
N GLY A 375 10.95 -7.07 -35.52
CA GLY A 375 9.91 -7.96 -36.01
C GLY A 375 9.69 -9.22 -35.15
N GLU A 376 10.10 -9.16 -33.89
CA GLU A 376 9.91 -10.25 -32.93
C GLU A 376 8.42 -10.54 -32.71
N ARG A 377 8.05 -11.82 -32.57
CA ARG A 377 6.65 -12.23 -32.25
C ARG A 377 6.37 -12.32 -30.76
N MET A 378 7.42 -12.35 -29.95
CA MET A 378 7.34 -12.43 -28.51
C MET A 378 8.43 -11.57 -27.90
N PHE A 379 8.07 -10.81 -26.87
CA PHE A 379 8.95 -9.93 -26.14
C PHE A 379 9.05 -10.35 -24.66
N ASN A 380 9.93 -9.67 -23.91
CA ASN A 380 10.20 -9.96 -22.50
C ASN A 380 8.91 -10.06 -21.67
N GLY A 381 8.85 -11.06 -20.78
CA GLY A 381 7.66 -11.32 -19.97
C GLY A 381 6.55 -12.07 -20.70
N CYS A 382 6.89 -12.81 -21.77
CA CYS A 382 5.96 -13.59 -22.59
C CYS A 382 4.86 -12.74 -23.24
N LEU A 383 5.20 -11.49 -23.60
CA LEU A 383 4.28 -10.61 -24.32
C LEU A 383 4.28 -11.00 -25.79
N THR A 384 3.13 -11.43 -26.30
CA THR A 384 2.95 -11.83 -27.71
C THR A 384 2.59 -10.64 -28.58
N ASP A 385 2.82 -10.75 -29.89
CA ASP A 385 2.39 -9.77 -30.89
C ASP A 385 0.90 -9.86 -31.24
N ASP A 386 0.17 -10.84 -30.68
CA ASP A 386 -1.26 -11.04 -30.88
C ASP A 386 -2.10 -9.82 -30.42
N PRO A 387 -2.88 -9.19 -31.31
CA PRO A 387 -3.65 -7.99 -31.00
C PRO A 387 -4.82 -8.27 -30.05
N VAL A 388 -5.41 -9.46 -30.07
CA VAL A 388 -6.53 -9.85 -29.18
C VAL A 388 -6.04 -9.94 -27.74
N LEU A 389 -4.88 -10.57 -27.52
CA LEU A 389 -4.27 -10.66 -26.19
C LEU A 389 -3.81 -9.30 -25.67
N ARG A 390 -3.21 -8.47 -26.53
CA ARG A 390 -2.85 -7.08 -26.20
C ARG A 390 -4.09 -6.26 -25.81
N ASP A 391 -5.14 -6.33 -26.62
CA ASP A 391 -6.32 -5.47 -26.49
C ASP A 391 -7.32 -5.93 -25.43
N TYR A 392 -7.17 -7.15 -24.90
CA TYR A 392 -7.87 -7.59 -23.70
C TYR A 392 -7.62 -6.65 -22.51
N ASN A 393 -6.38 -6.16 -22.36
CA ASN A 393 -6.05 -5.13 -21.39
C ASN A 393 -4.84 -4.29 -21.85
N PRO A 394 -5.07 -3.24 -22.67
CA PRO A 394 -4.00 -2.41 -23.23
C PRO A 394 -3.09 -1.78 -22.18
N ARG A 395 -3.64 -1.45 -20.99
CA ARG A 395 -2.88 -0.85 -19.89
C ARG A 395 -1.95 -1.86 -19.24
N ALA A 396 -2.43 -3.08 -19.01
CA ALA A 396 -1.61 -4.17 -18.49
C ALA A 396 -0.50 -4.54 -19.48
N PHE A 397 -0.80 -4.54 -20.78
CA PHE A 397 0.21 -4.75 -21.82
C PHE A 397 1.34 -3.72 -21.72
N LEU A 398 1.03 -2.43 -21.69
CA LEU A 398 2.04 -1.37 -21.56
C LEU A 398 2.87 -1.52 -20.28
N THR A 399 2.19 -1.69 -19.15
CA THR A 399 2.85 -1.75 -17.83
C THR A 399 3.74 -2.98 -17.73
N ASN A 400 3.33 -4.13 -18.28
CA ASN A 400 4.17 -5.33 -18.37
C ASN A 400 5.35 -5.11 -19.30
N LEU A 401 5.17 -4.45 -20.45
CA LEU A 401 6.27 -4.17 -21.39
C LEU A 401 7.35 -3.33 -20.71
N ILE A 402 6.96 -2.25 -20.03
CA ILE A 402 7.88 -1.37 -19.30
C ILE A 402 8.48 -2.07 -18.07
N TRP A 403 7.71 -2.91 -17.37
CA TRP A 403 8.19 -3.64 -16.19
C TRP A 403 9.23 -4.71 -16.54
N ASN A 404 9.03 -5.44 -17.63
CA ASN A 404 9.92 -6.52 -18.05
C ASN A 404 11.17 -6.02 -18.80
N SER A 405 11.23 -4.73 -19.15
CA SER A 405 12.36 -4.07 -19.79
C SER A 405 13.06 -3.04 -18.90
N ARG A 406 12.84 -3.08 -17.58
CA ARG A 406 13.45 -2.15 -16.61
C ARG A 406 14.97 -2.07 -16.80
N GLY A 407 15.46 -0.85 -16.96
CA GLY A 407 16.87 -0.55 -17.26
C GLY A 407 17.08 -0.06 -18.68
N GLU A 408 16.13 -0.32 -19.58
CA GLU A 408 16.14 0.15 -20.97
C GLU A 408 14.88 0.97 -21.26
N ARG A 409 15.05 2.17 -21.80
CA ARG A 409 13.89 3.00 -22.20
C ARG A 409 13.21 2.39 -23.41
N GLN A 410 11.89 2.34 -23.37
CA GLN A 410 11.08 1.84 -24.48
C GLN A 410 10.48 3.02 -25.26
N CYS A 411 10.53 2.94 -26.57
CA CYS A 411 10.00 3.92 -27.51
C CYS A 411 9.09 3.20 -28.50
N PHE A 412 7.94 3.77 -28.86
CA PHE A 412 7.05 3.14 -29.83
C PHE A 412 6.26 4.14 -30.66
N MET A 413 5.85 3.70 -31.85
CA MET A 413 5.01 4.48 -32.75
C MET A 413 3.54 4.37 -32.33
N PHE A 414 2.81 5.46 -32.56
CA PHE A 414 1.39 5.53 -32.31
C PHE A 414 0.72 6.34 -33.43
N SER A 415 -0.55 6.08 -33.72
CA SER A 415 -1.32 6.86 -34.69
C SER A 415 -2.82 6.80 -34.38
N PRO A 416 -3.66 7.59 -35.05
CA PRO A 416 -5.11 7.47 -34.90
C PRO A 416 -5.67 6.14 -35.45
N ARG A 417 -4.88 5.39 -36.23
CA ARG A 417 -5.26 4.05 -36.72
C ARG A 417 -5.24 3.02 -35.60
N ASP A 418 -4.32 3.19 -34.66
CA ASP A 418 -4.05 2.27 -33.56
C ASP A 418 -5.20 2.23 -32.54
N ASN A 419 -5.14 1.26 -31.62
CA ASN A 419 -6.07 1.18 -30.50
C ASN A 419 -5.91 2.38 -29.53
N GLN A 420 -6.94 3.24 -29.47
CA GLN A 420 -6.96 4.49 -28.70
C GLN A 420 -7.26 4.31 -27.20
N ALA A 421 -7.47 3.08 -26.72
CA ALA A 421 -7.90 2.81 -25.34
C ALA A 421 -6.94 3.28 -24.24
N ASN A 422 -5.67 3.52 -24.58
CA ASN A 422 -4.61 3.90 -23.63
C ASN A 422 -4.37 5.41 -23.51
N ASN A 423 -5.03 6.25 -24.30
CA ASN A 423 -4.76 7.70 -24.36
C ASN A 423 -4.77 8.39 -22.99
N TRP A 424 -5.80 8.16 -22.18
CA TRP A 424 -5.87 8.70 -20.82
C TRP A 424 -4.79 8.12 -19.89
N PHE A 425 -4.44 6.85 -20.07
CA PHE A 425 -3.44 6.20 -19.22
C PHE A 425 -2.06 6.78 -19.44
N THR A 426 -1.63 6.91 -20.69
CA THR A 426 -0.32 7.50 -21.05
C THR A 426 -0.27 8.99 -20.76
N ALA A 427 -1.33 9.76 -21.07
CA ALA A 427 -1.36 11.21 -20.84
C ALA A 427 -1.25 11.60 -19.35
N THR A 428 -1.76 10.76 -18.45
CA THR A 428 -1.75 11.01 -17.00
C THR A 428 -0.61 10.28 -16.27
N ASP A 429 0.31 9.67 -17.01
CA ASP A 429 1.50 9.01 -16.48
C ASP A 429 2.70 9.96 -16.54
N PRO A 430 3.32 10.33 -15.40
CA PRO A 430 4.48 11.22 -15.39
C PRO A 430 5.73 10.64 -16.05
N ASN A 431 5.78 9.33 -16.30
CA ASN A 431 6.88 8.67 -17.02
C ASN A 431 6.76 8.78 -18.55
N ALA A 432 5.60 9.17 -19.07
CA ALA A 432 5.38 9.24 -20.51
C ALA A 432 5.95 10.54 -21.10
N GLN A 433 6.70 10.41 -22.19
CA GLN A 433 7.02 11.50 -23.11
C GLN A 433 6.24 11.24 -24.41
N ILE A 434 5.41 12.19 -24.82
CA ILE A 434 4.53 12.06 -25.99
C ILE A 434 4.87 13.17 -26.98
N SER A 435 5.31 12.78 -28.17
CA SER A 435 5.63 13.67 -29.26
C SER A 435 4.63 13.45 -30.39
N VAL A 436 3.96 14.52 -30.83
CA VAL A 436 2.85 14.44 -31.79
C VAL A 436 3.10 15.33 -32.98
N ILE A 437 3.04 14.75 -34.18
CA ILE A 437 2.91 15.47 -35.45
C ILE A 437 1.46 15.32 -35.90
N THR A 438 0.68 16.40 -35.78
CA THR A 438 -0.76 16.36 -36.09
C THR A 438 -1.00 16.40 -37.59
N GLY A 439 -2.00 15.65 -38.06
CA GLY A 439 -2.34 15.56 -39.47
C GLY A 439 -1.45 14.64 -40.30
N ALA A 440 -0.40 14.04 -39.73
CA ALA A 440 0.48 13.13 -40.46
C ALA A 440 -0.26 11.91 -41.06
N TRP A 441 -1.36 11.48 -40.42
CA TRP A 441 -2.21 10.37 -40.89
C TRP A 441 -2.77 10.56 -42.32
N ALA A 442 -2.81 11.79 -42.84
CA ALA A 442 -3.29 12.04 -44.21
C ALA A 442 -2.25 11.67 -45.28
N LEU A 443 -0.96 11.61 -44.95
CA LEU A 443 0.10 11.31 -45.92
C LEU A 443 -0.02 9.88 -46.50
N PRO A 444 -0.27 8.83 -45.70
CA PRO A 444 -0.58 7.52 -46.26
C PRO A 444 -1.86 7.52 -47.10
N LEU A 445 -2.89 8.24 -46.68
CA LEU A 445 -4.17 8.30 -47.40
C LEU A 445 -4.05 8.98 -48.76
N SER A 446 -3.18 10.00 -48.90
CA SER A 446 -3.00 10.70 -50.17
C SER A 446 -2.34 9.83 -51.25
N ARG A 447 -1.78 8.69 -50.87
CA ARG A 447 -1.11 7.73 -51.76
C ARG A 447 -1.93 6.48 -52.04
N MET A 448 -3.06 6.32 -51.34
CA MET A 448 -3.93 5.17 -51.56
C MET A 448 -4.61 5.29 -52.92
N ASN A 449 -4.50 4.23 -53.72
CA ASN A 449 -5.23 4.11 -54.97
C ASN A 449 -6.63 3.50 -54.71
N GLU A 450 -7.47 4.25 -54.00
CA GLU A 450 -8.83 3.85 -53.64
C GLU A 450 -9.88 4.88 -54.07
N ASN A 451 -11.16 4.49 -54.00
CA ASN A 451 -12.27 5.40 -54.23
C ASN A 451 -12.22 6.56 -53.20
N PHE A 452 -12.27 7.80 -53.70
CA PHE A 452 -12.20 9.00 -52.89
C PHE A 452 -13.28 9.07 -51.78
N ALA A 453 -14.46 8.48 -52.00
CA ALA A 453 -15.51 8.41 -50.98
C ALA A 453 -15.12 7.52 -49.78
N THR A 454 -14.30 6.48 -50.00
CA THR A 454 -13.71 5.65 -48.94
C THR A 454 -12.60 6.41 -48.23
N ILE A 455 -11.68 7.04 -48.98
CA ILE A 455 -10.60 7.86 -48.41
C ILE A 455 -11.16 9.00 -47.55
N ARG A 456 -12.21 9.70 -47.99
CA ARG A 456 -12.86 10.76 -47.21
C ARG A 456 -13.44 10.25 -45.88
N ARG A 457 -14.11 9.09 -45.90
CA ARG A 457 -14.68 8.48 -44.68
C ARG A 457 -13.59 8.10 -43.68
N GLU A 458 -12.51 7.52 -44.19
CA GLU A 458 -11.36 7.15 -43.38
C GLU A 458 -10.64 8.38 -42.81
N ALA A 459 -10.42 9.41 -43.64
CA ALA A 459 -9.85 10.68 -43.22
C ALA A 459 -10.68 11.34 -42.10
N ALA A 460 -12.02 11.37 -42.23
CA ALA A 460 -12.89 11.89 -41.18
C ALA A 460 -12.79 11.08 -39.87
N ARG A 461 -12.67 9.75 -39.97
CA ARG A 461 -12.50 8.85 -38.83
C ARG A 461 -11.17 9.10 -38.10
N LEU A 462 -10.07 9.20 -38.84
CA LEU A 462 -8.74 9.44 -38.27
C LEU A 462 -8.63 10.85 -37.68
N GLN A 463 -9.14 11.87 -38.37
CA GLN A 463 -9.20 13.24 -37.83
C GLN A 463 -9.96 13.29 -36.52
N LYS A 464 -11.14 12.64 -36.44
CA LYS A 464 -11.94 12.61 -35.21
C LYS A 464 -11.16 11.99 -34.04
N ARG A 465 -10.50 10.85 -34.27
CA ARG A 465 -9.67 10.19 -33.25
C ARG A 465 -8.48 11.03 -32.81
N GLU A 466 -7.82 11.71 -33.75
CA GLU A 466 -6.71 12.61 -33.43
C GLU A 466 -7.19 13.81 -32.61
N LEU A 467 -8.33 14.42 -32.97
CA LEU A 467 -8.93 15.51 -32.19
C LEU A 467 -9.27 15.07 -30.76
N GLU A 468 -9.92 13.91 -30.59
CA GLU A 468 -10.21 13.34 -29.27
C GLU A 468 -8.91 13.08 -28.46
N HIS A 469 -7.84 12.64 -29.11
CA HIS A 469 -6.54 12.47 -28.47
C HIS A 469 -5.93 13.81 -28.04
N LEU A 470 -6.00 14.84 -28.89
CA LEU A 470 -5.50 16.18 -28.60
C LEU A 470 -6.25 16.84 -27.45
N GLU A 471 -7.57 16.65 -27.34
CA GLU A 471 -8.35 17.11 -26.19
C GLU A 471 -7.83 16.51 -24.88
N ILE A 472 -7.48 15.22 -24.87
CA ILE A 472 -6.88 14.55 -23.71
C ILE A 472 -5.52 15.16 -23.39
N LEU A 473 -4.65 15.30 -24.40
CA LEU A 473 -3.29 15.82 -24.25
C LEU A 473 -3.22 17.31 -23.87
N ARG A 474 -4.28 18.07 -24.10
CA ARG A 474 -4.42 19.49 -23.68
C ARG A 474 -5.20 19.65 -22.37
N SER A 475 -5.68 18.56 -21.79
CA SER A 475 -6.45 18.62 -20.54
C SER A 475 -5.59 18.99 -19.33
N MET A 476 -6.21 19.57 -18.31
CA MET A 476 -5.53 19.93 -17.05
C MET A 476 -5.01 18.72 -16.23
N TYR A 477 -5.43 17.50 -16.59
CA TYR A 477 -5.06 16.28 -15.86
C TYR A 477 -3.77 15.64 -16.38
N VAL A 478 -3.20 16.18 -17.46
CA VAL A 478 -1.98 15.67 -18.09
C VAL A 478 -0.80 15.77 -17.14
N LYS A 479 -0.07 14.67 -17.01
CA LYS A 479 1.20 14.59 -16.27
C LYS A 479 2.36 14.16 -17.15
N ALA A 480 2.07 13.60 -18.32
CA ALA A 480 3.06 13.29 -19.34
C ALA A 480 3.73 14.57 -19.84
N ARG A 481 4.97 14.44 -20.31
CA ARG A 481 5.63 15.51 -21.07
C ARG A 481 5.14 15.44 -22.51
N VAL A 482 4.38 16.44 -22.94
CA VAL A 482 3.75 16.44 -24.27
C VAL A 482 4.34 17.55 -25.14
N ARG A 483 4.67 17.23 -26.39
CA ARG A 483 5.01 18.20 -27.44
C ARG A 483 4.16 17.92 -28.68
N ILE A 484 3.58 18.99 -29.24
CA ILE A 484 2.64 18.90 -30.36
C ILE A 484 3.08 19.90 -31.42
N TRP A 485 3.28 19.40 -32.64
CA TRP A 485 3.56 20.19 -33.83
C TRP A 485 2.53 19.84 -34.89
N THR A 486 2.16 20.80 -35.74
CA THR A 486 1.43 20.46 -36.95
C THR A 486 2.37 19.88 -38.01
N VAL A 487 1.85 19.10 -38.95
CA VAL A 487 2.68 18.59 -40.06
C VAL A 487 3.29 19.73 -40.87
N ALA A 488 2.58 20.86 -41.05
CA ALA A 488 3.13 22.06 -41.68
C ALA A 488 4.36 22.60 -40.91
N ASP A 489 4.21 22.88 -39.61
CA ASP A 489 5.31 23.42 -38.78
C ASP A 489 6.53 22.49 -38.76
N PHE A 490 6.28 21.17 -38.71
CA PHE A 490 7.34 20.18 -38.64
C PHE A 490 8.14 20.09 -39.94
N ILE A 491 7.50 20.28 -41.09
CA ILE A 491 8.16 20.25 -42.41
C ILE A 491 9.04 21.49 -42.60
N GLU A 492 8.62 22.65 -42.09
CA GLU A 492 9.39 23.90 -42.22
C GLU A 492 10.73 23.84 -41.49
N ASN A 493 10.77 23.22 -40.30
CA ASN A 493 11.98 23.08 -39.51
C ASN A 493 12.04 21.72 -38.77
N PRO A 494 12.37 20.61 -39.46
CA PRO A 494 12.34 19.28 -38.85
C PRO A 494 13.49 19.03 -37.86
N MET A 495 14.62 19.73 -38.01
CA MET A 495 15.82 19.46 -37.21
C MET A 495 15.67 19.86 -35.74
N GLU A 496 15.05 21.01 -35.47
CA GLU A 496 14.89 21.51 -34.10
C GLU A 496 13.97 20.63 -33.23
N PRO A 497 12.76 20.22 -33.69
CA PRO A 497 11.93 19.25 -33.00
C PRO A 497 12.63 17.91 -32.77
N LEU A 498 13.33 17.39 -33.77
CA LEU A 498 14.04 16.10 -33.66
C LEU A 498 15.19 16.16 -32.66
N GLN A 499 15.97 17.24 -32.65
CA GLN A 499 17.05 17.42 -31.67
C GLN A 499 16.49 17.49 -30.25
N THR A 500 15.42 18.26 -30.07
CA THR A 500 14.74 18.40 -28.78
C THR A 500 14.25 17.06 -28.24
N ILE A 501 13.68 16.21 -29.11
CA ILE A 501 13.22 14.87 -28.76
C ILE A 501 14.38 13.99 -28.29
N ILE A 502 15.51 14.00 -29.00
CA ILE A 502 16.66 13.16 -28.68
C ILE A 502 17.31 13.59 -27.37
N ASP A 503 17.45 14.90 -27.15
CA ASP A 503 18.01 15.45 -25.91
C ASP A 503 17.15 15.06 -24.69
N GLU A 504 15.83 15.00 -24.84
CA GLU A 504 14.92 14.54 -23.80
C GLU A 504 14.99 13.03 -23.55
N ILE A 505 15.27 12.24 -24.59
CA ILE A 505 15.35 10.78 -24.49
C ILE A 505 16.69 10.35 -23.88
N SER A 506 17.76 11.00 -24.30
CA SER A 506 19.13 10.73 -23.90
C SER A 506 19.88 12.02 -23.55
N PRO A 507 19.65 12.61 -22.36
CA PRO A 507 20.27 13.89 -21.96
C PRO A 507 21.80 13.86 -21.87
N ARG A 508 22.39 12.67 -21.85
CA ARG A 508 23.85 12.45 -21.78
C ARG A 508 24.48 12.22 -23.15
N ALA A 509 23.69 12.13 -24.22
CA ALA A 509 24.23 12.02 -25.57
C ALA A 509 24.66 13.41 -26.06
N THR A 510 25.98 13.64 -26.16
CA THR A 510 26.57 14.88 -26.68
C THR A 510 26.50 15.01 -28.20
N ARG A 511 25.79 14.11 -28.90
CA ARG A 511 25.73 14.08 -30.37
C ARG A 511 24.63 15.00 -30.87
N ARG A 512 25.03 16.08 -31.56
CA ARG A 512 24.12 16.84 -32.42
C ARG A 512 23.70 15.97 -33.60
N LEU A 513 22.43 16.06 -33.98
CA LEU A 513 21.91 15.46 -35.20
C LEU A 513 22.67 16.00 -36.40
N THR A 514 23.29 15.11 -37.16
CA THR A 514 23.99 15.44 -38.41
C THR A 514 23.10 15.21 -39.64
N GLU A 515 22.12 14.31 -39.54
CA GLU A 515 21.25 13.92 -40.64
C GLU A 515 19.81 13.72 -40.14
N ALA A 516 18.85 14.29 -40.87
CA ALA A 516 17.43 14.06 -40.67
C ALA A 516 17.00 12.69 -41.24
N PRO A 517 15.95 12.05 -40.69
CA PRO A 517 15.36 10.87 -41.31
C PRO A 517 14.77 11.22 -42.68
N GLN A 518 14.74 10.25 -43.59
CA GLN A 518 14.20 10.45 -44.93
C GLN A 518 12.69 10.71 -44.84
N MET A 519 12.26 11.88 -45.29
CA MET A 519 10.85 12.24 -45.35
C MET A 519 10.19 11.57 -46.55
N VAL A 520 8.93 11.19 -46.36
CA VAL A 520 8.11 10.62 -47.43
C VAL A 520 7.82 11.68 -48.52
N GLU A 521 7.73 11.29 -49.79
CA GLU A 521 7.40 12.20 -50.90
C GLU A 521 6.09 13.03 -50.72
N LEU A 522 6.19 14.35 -50.65
CA LEU A 522 5.04 15.24 -50.41
C LEU A 522 4.30 15.70 -51.68
N THR A 523 4.70 15.20 -52.85
CA THR A 523 4.13 15.59 -54.15
C THR A 523 2.62 15.34 -54.17
N GLY A 524 1.84 16.36 -54.54
CA GLY A 524 0.37 16.27 -54.62
C GLY A 524 -0.38 16.27 -53.28
N PHE A 525 0.31 16.29 -52.14
CA PHE A 525 -0.34 16.29 -50.82
C PHE A 525 -1.24 17.52 -50.59
N ARG A 526 -0.81 18.69 -51.05
CA ARG A 526 -1.62 19.91 -51.03
C ARG A 526 -2.93 19.76 -51.83
N GLN A 527 -2.84 19.22 -53.05
CA GLN A 527 -4.01 18.99 -53.89
C GLN A 527 -4.97 17.99 -53.24
N PHE A 528 -4.44 16.98 -52.57
CA PHE A 528 -5.24 16.04 -51.79
C PHE A 528 -6.03 16.71 -50.66
N LEU A 529 -5.39 17.58 -49.85
CA LEU A 529 -6.07 18.34 -48.80
C LEU A 529 -7.16 19.26 -49.37
N GLN A 530 -6.91 19.88 -50.53
CA GLN A 530 -7.92 20.69 -51.22
C GLN A 530 -9.08 19.84 -51.74
N ASN A 531 -8.80 18.65 -52.27
CA ASN A 531 -9.85 17.73 -52.72
C ASN A 531 -10.73 17.25 -51.56
N LEU A 532 -10.16 17.02 -50.37
CA LEU A 532 -10.95 16.70 -49.17
C LEU A 532 -11.92 17.84 -48.81
N LYS A 533 -11.43 19.10 -48.83
CA LYS A 533 -12.25 20.31 -48.62
C LYS A 533 -13.39 20.40 -49.64
N ASN A 534 -13.07 20.24 -50.93
CA ASN A 534 -14.04 20.30 -52.02
C ASN A 534 -15.13 19.23 -51.90
N GLN A 535 -14.83 18.10 -51.25
CA GLN A 535 -15.75 16.98 -51.03
C GLN A 535 -16.47 17.05 -49.66
N GLY A 536 -16.42 18.22 -49.00
CA GLY A 536 -17.18 18.49 -47.78
C GLY A 536 -16.53 17.99 -46.48
N MET A 537 -15.24 17.66 -46.48
CA MET A 537 -14.46 17.36 -45.28
C MET A 537 -13.45 18.47 -45.03
N GLN A 538 -13.53 19.15 -43.89
CA GLN A 538 -12.58 20.21 -43.52
C GLN A 538 -11.41 19.63 -42.70
N PRO A 539 -10.16 19.66 -43.20
CA PRO A 539 -8.97 19.31 -42.42
C PRO A 539 -8.70 20.40 -41.36
N LEU A 540 -8.55 20.01 -40.09
CA LEU A 540 -8.48 20.97 -38.96
C LEU A 540 -7.13 21.02 -38.22
N VAL A 541 -6.26 20.04 -38.44
CA VAL A 541 -5.10 19.76 -37.57
C VAL A 541 -3.77 19.66 -38.32
N MET A 542 -3.75 20.06 -39.60
CA MET A 542 -2.59 19.94 -40.48
C MET A 542 -1.65 21.16 -40.43
N GLY A 543 -2.10 22.28 -39.85
CA GLY A 543 -1.44 23.58 -39.97
C GLY A 543 -1.79 24.28 -41.29
N ASP A 544 -1.26 25.49 -41.47
CA ASP A 544 -1.46 26.28 -42.69
C ASP A 544 -0.45 25.88 -43.76
N PHE A 545 -0.94 25.31 -44.85
CA PHE A 545 -0.17 25.19 -46.09
C PHE A 545 -0.50 26.42 -46.93
N PRO A 546 0.37 27.46 -46.97
CA PRO A 546 0.03 28.73 -47.61
C PRO A 546 -0.35 28.53 -49.08
N LEU A 547 -1.55 28.99 -49.45
CA LEU A 547 -1.96 29.16 -50.84
C LEU A 547 -1.22 30.38 -51.36
N ASP A 548 -0.30 30.25 -52.32
CA ASP A 548 -0.07 31.36 -53.26
C ASP A 548 0.68 30.98 -54.55
N ALA A 549 0.17 31.60 -55.61
CA ALA A 549 0.72 31.90 -56.93
C ALA A 549 1.50 30.82 -57.72
N GLY A 550 0.84 30.31 -58.76
CA GLY A 550 1.49 30.00 -60.05
C GLY A 550 2.35 28.75 -60.09
N GLU A 551 1.79 27.67 -60.64
CA GLU A 551 2.60 26.65 -61.30
C GLU A 551 3.35 27.29 -62.48
N GLU A 552 4.61 27.70 -62.27
CA GLU A 552 5.58 27.74 -63.36
C GLU A 552 6.57 26.57 -63.19
N ARG A 553 6.41 25.64 -64.13
CA ARG A 553 7.31 24.54 -64.47
C ARG A 553 8.78 24.89 -64.24
N ASN A 554 9.45 24.13 -63.38
CA ASN A 554 10.87 23.86 -63.54
C ASN A 554 11.14 22.36 -63.36
N ALA A 555 10.91 21.63 -64.46
CA ALA A 555 11.49 20.33 -64.69
C ALA A 555 13.01 20.49 -64.85
N ASN A 556 13.76 20.42 -63.75
CA ASN A 556 15.09 19.81 -63.65
C ASN A 556 15.76 20.21 -62.33
N ARG A 557 15.79 19.27 -61.37
CA ARG A 557 16.94 19.10 -60.47
C ARG A 557 16.92 17.70 -59.89
N ARG A 558 17.67 16.80 -60.55
CA ARG A 558 18.06 15.49 -60.04
C ARG A 558 18.73 15.63 -58.67
N GLY A 559 18.40 14.70 -57.78
CA GLY A 559 18.84 14.67 -56.39
C GLY A 559 20.36 14.75 -56.22
N ARG A 560 20.76 15.51 -55.19
CA ARG A 560 22.01 15.34 -54.46
C ARG A 560 21.70 15.48 -52.96
N PRO A 561 22.29 14.64 -52.10
CA PRO A 561 22.14 14.76 -50.66
C PRO A 561 22.78 16.05 -50.16
N TYR A 562 22.09 16.75 -49.26
CA TYR A 562 22.60 17.92 -48.57
C TYR A 562 23.68 17.49 -47.57
N LEU A 563 24.92 17.90 -47.83
CA LEU A 563 26.07 17.76 -46.94
C LEU A 563 26.59 19.18 -46.71
N VAL A 564 26.60 19.68 -45.48
CA VAL A 564 27.38 20.88 -45.13
C VAL A 564 28.00 20.76 -43.73
N LYS A 565 29.25 21.23 -43.69
CA LYS A 565 30.23 21.38 -42.60
C LYS A 565 29.69 21.80 -41.23
#